data_AF-U6MRZ9-F1
#
_entry.id   AF-U6MRZ9-F1
#
_cell.length_a   1.000
_cell.length_b   1.000
_cell.length_c   1.000
_cell.angle_alpha   90.00
_cell.angle_beta   90.00
_cell.angle_gamma   90.00
#
_symmetry.space_group_name_H-M   'P 1'
#
loop_
_entity.id
_entity.type
_entity.pdbx_description
1 polymer ?
#
loop_
_entity_poly.entity_id
_entity_poly.type
_entity_poly.pdbx_seq_one_letter_code
_entity_poly.pdbx_strand_id
1 'polypeptide(L)' 'MLHADLVTEVSVHLAPRFAPSAALIKNRIEALIEREYIQRGPKDMRMYTYVA' A
#
# COMPACT_ATOMS: atom_id res chain seq x y z
N MET A 1 3.95 -8.71 1.31
CA MET A 1 4.45 -7.51 2.01
C MET A 1 3.44 -7.08 3.07
N LEU A 2 3.83 -6.72 4.29
CA LEU A 2 2.87 -6.25 5.29
C LEU A 2 2.41 -4.83 4.98
N HIS A 3 1.16 -4.52 5.34
CA HIS A 3 0.57 -3.20 5.16
C HIS A 3 1.40 -2.09 5.82
N ALA A 4 1.89 -2.32 7.04
CA ALA A 4 2.68 -1.35 7.78
C ALA A 4 4.01 -1.04 7.07
N ASP A 5 4.66 -2.07 6.54
CA ASP A 5 5.93 -1.94 5.80
C ASP A 5 5.70 -1.12 4.52
N LEU A 6 4.64 -1.45 3.75
CA LEU A 6 4.29 -0.73 2.52
C LEU A 6 4.02 0.75 2.79
N VAL A 7 3.25 1.07 3.84
CA VAL A 7 2.96 2.46 4.20
C VAL A 7 4.23 3.21 4.58
N THR A 8 5.12 2.56 5.33
CA THR A 8 6.37 3.16 5.80
C THR A 8 7.34 3.41 4.64
N GLU A 9 7.57 2.42 3.79
CA GLU A 9 8.43 2.53 2.60
C GLU A 9 7.94 3.62 1.65
N VAL A 10 6.65 3.65 1.35
CA VAL A 10 6.04 4.68 0.49
C VAL A 10 6.20 6.06 1.11
N SER A 11 6.05 6.19 2.43
CA SER A 11 6.25 7.47 3.12
C SER A 11 7.70 7.95 3.01
N VAL A 12 8.67 7.06 3.19
CA VAL A 12 10.10 7.37 3.06
C VAL A 12 10.47 7.75 1.63
N HIS A 13 9.96 7.03 0.63
CA HIS A 13 10.22 7.33 -0.78
C HIS A 13 9.65 8.67 -1.24
N LEU A 14 8.50 9.08 -0.68
CA LEU A 14 7.84 10.33 -1.05
C LEU A 14 8.33 11.53 -0.25
N ALA A 15 8.92 11.31 0.94
CA ALA A 15 9.43 12.36 1.84
C ALA A 15 10.28 13.46 1.17
N PRO A 16 11.16 13.17 0.19
CA PRO A 16 11.94 14.21 -0.49
C PRO A 16 11.10 15.18 -1.33
N ARG A 17 9.87 14.81 -1.70
CA ARG A 17 8.98 15.61 -2.55
C ARG A 17 7.84 16.24 -1.76
N PHE A 18 7.25 15.49 -0.83
CA PHE A 18 6.17 15.96 0.05
C PHE A 18 6.00 15.01 1.23
N ALA A 19 5.27 15.44 2.25
CA ALA A 19 4.90 14.59 3.38
C ALA A 19 3.53 13.93 3.10
N PRO A 20 3.48 12.68 2.60
CA PRO A 20 2.20 12.00 2.38
C PRO A 20 1.52 11.73 3.73
N SER A 21 0.20 11.95 3.79
CA SER A 21 -0.59 11.47 4.93
C SER A 21 -0.85 9.97 4.79
N ALA A 22 -0.86 9.26 5.91
CA ALA A 22 -1.17 7.82 5.92
C ALA A 22 -2.57 7.53 5.33
N ALA A 23 -3.52 8.47 5.45
CA ALA A 23 -4.84 8.36 4.85
C ALA A 23 -4.79 8.31 3.31
N LEU A 24 -3.98 9.17 2.68
CA LEU A 24 -3.83 9.18 1.22
C LEU A 24 -3.19 7.89 0.70
N ILE A 25 -2.20 7.35 1.42
CA ILE A 25 -1.55 6.09 1.06
C ILE A 25 -2.56 4.93 1.13
N LYS A 26 -3.41 4.88 2.18
CA LYS A 26 -4.46 3.86 2.31
C LYS A 26 -5.48 3.92 1.17
N ASN A 27 -5.98 5.12 0.84
CA ASN A 27 -6.89 5.29 -0.29
C ASN A 27 -6.26 4.82 -1.62
N ARG A 28 -4.95 5.04 -1.79
CA ARG A 28 -4.26 4.59 -3.00
C ARG A 28 -4.08 3.07 -3.04
N ILE A 29 -3.83 2.43 -1.92
CA ILE A 29 -3.79 0.96 -1.80
C ILE A 29 -5.15 0.37 -2.17
N GLU A 30 -6.25 0.95 -1.70
CA GLU A 30 -7.62 0.52 -2.06
C GLU A 30 -7.85 0.61 -3.57
N ALA A 31 -7.49 1.74 -4.19
CA ALA A 31 -7.60 1.90 -5.64
C ALA A 31 -6.74 0.90 -6.44
N LEU A 32 -5.61 0.44 -5.90
CA LEU A 32 -4.78 -0.60 -6.53
C LEU A 32 -5.38 -2.00 -6.37
N ILE A 33 -6.11 -2.25 -5.29
CA ILE A 33 -6.87 -3.50 -5.10
C ILE A 33 -8.05 -3.55 -6.07
N GLU A 34 -8.82 -2.47 -6.18
CA GLU A 34 -9.96 -2.36 -7.11
C GLU A 34 -9.56 -2.57 -8.58
N ARG A 35 -8.33 -2.17 -8.92
CA ARG A 35 -7.76 -2.33 -10.26
C ARG A 35 -6.98 -3.64 -10.45
N GLU A 36 -7.07 -4.56 -9.48
CA GLU A 36 -6.45 -5.88 -9.52
C GLU A 36 -4.91 -5.89 -9.68
N TYR A 37 -4.23 -4.79 -9.34
CA TYR A 37 -2.75 -4.74 -9.33
C TYR A 37 -2.16 -5.44 -8.10
N ILE A 38 -2.87 -5.37 -6.97
CA ILE A 38 -2.49 -6.00 -5.71
C ILE A 38 -3.71 -6.67 -5.08
N GLN A 39 -3.49 -7.72 -4.31
CA GLN A 39 -4.53 -8.45 -3.60
C GLN A 39 -4.14 -8.67 -2.14
N ARG A 40 -5.13 -8.71 -1.26
CA ARG A 40 -4.93 -9.13 0.14
C ARG A 40 -4.62 -10.63 0.20
N GLY A 41 -3.72 -11.01 1.08
CA GLY A 41 -3.34 -12.40 1.29
C GLY A 41 -4.53 -13.26 1.75
N PRO A 42 -4.64 -14.51 1.29
CA PRO A 42 -5.76 -15.39 1.64
C PRO A 42 -5.74 -15.84 3.11
N LYS A 43 -4.58 -15.82 3.77
CA LYS A 43 -4.39 -16.20 5.18
C LYS A 43 -4.28 -14.99 6.12
N ASP A 44 -3.81 -13.86 5.60
CA ASP A 44 -3.61 -12.64 6.37
C ASP A 44 -4.00 -11.42 5.53
N MET A 45 -5.05 -10.72 5.95
CA MET A 45 -5.57 -9.52 5.30
C MET A 45 -4.63 -8.31 5.41
N ARG A 46 -3.61 -8.38 6.28
CA ARG A 46 -2.55 -7.37 6.43
C ARG A 46 -1.43 -7.56 5.41
N MET A 47 -1.39 -8.69 4.73
CA MET A 47 -0.41 -8.97 3.71
C MET A 47 -0.96 -8.61 2.33
N TYR A 48 -0.15 -7.95 1.51
CA TYR A 48 -0.43 -7.71 0.11
C TYR A 48 0.48 -8.55 -0.78
N THR A 49 -0.11 -9.02 -1.87
CA THR A 49 0.53 -9.78 -2.95
C THR A 49 0.30 -9.04 -4.25
N TYR A 50 1.33 -8.98 -5.09
CA TYR A 50 1.24 -8.38 -6.42
C TYR A 50 0.68 -9.40 -7.43
N VAL A 51 -0.17 -8.94 -8.35
CA VAL A 51 -0.99 -9.83 -9.22
C VAL A 51 -0.79 -9.57 -10.73
N ALA A 52 -0.28 -8.40 -11.13
CA ALA A 52 -0.23 -7.96 -12.54
C ALA A 52 1.00 -8.42 -13.34
#